data_AF-A0A3D4PFL6-F1
#
_entry.id   AF-A0A3D4PFL6-F1
#
_cell.length_a   1.000
_cell.length_b   1.000
_cell.length_c   1.000
_cell.angle_alpha   90.00
_cell.angle_beta   90.00
_cell.angle_gamma   90.00
#
_symmetry.space_group_name_H-M   'P 1'
#
loop_
_entity.id
_entity.type
_entity.pdbx_description
1 polymer ?
#
loop_
_entity_poly.entity_id
_entity_poly.type
_entity_poly.pdbx_seq_one_letter_code
_entity_poly.pdbx_strand_id
1 'polypeptide(L)'
;MMAFIETLNSLTEERNASSPKFLHCRNNWMLVALIFVCGLSVCISPDPCCAQPQGKVPGFFSETEEDPDDASLWYLVQADNEFRRKFESLNALISEDRAIDAAVALQAILDNPADYLILEGAEKTDSVKLLMLSWVEDLPNSILAAYNLQYDPQCRHLIAQYDKTGQIRYLLEASRRFLHTSSGGIATFRLANHYYDRGDFRTGCLYYLRLQEVKRHANQFSPWLQLQTSICLANLYSVKVAIQYLHEHVQQSPMTVGGEPMTSEKLQGILTESLIATPDTLQISEESEWRNFRRTAQRNRYSSEFNMLPLIDWKIEASQVLLDDSLRHADAYYALLKGVSRGVRERNFVTLPAQNPVVTKNHILIAGFGTVAAFDRQDGSLLWKSSTTDRSLEFLLNEEMLGRFAVDARPDNELHHYAIQHLFCDLTSGTLSSDGQSVFAVRNTGLASLNARTSLQVSTENHALIPTESNLLSAFDIKTGKLIWEIGRSSDNMNDNLLTGHYFLGPPVTVEGRLFLQTENGSEMFLVELNAATGEAIWIQPLAHPEVDITA
;
A
#
# COMPACT_ATOMS: atom_id res chain seq x y z
N MET A 1 5.68 -17.44 -6.55
CA MET A 1 5.85 -16.00 -6.25
C MET A 1 6.99 -15.72 -5.28
N MET A 2 7.31 -16.61 -4.32
CA MET A 2 8.48 -16.49 -3.44
C MET A 2 9.81 -16.45 -4.18
N ALA A 3 10.03 -17.33 -5.16
CA ALA A 3 11.18 -17.23 -6.06
C ALA A 3 11.23 -15.89 -6.81
N PHE A 4 10.08 -15.29 -7.13
CA PHE A 4 9.99 -13.97 -7.78
C PHE A 4 10.21 -12.80 -6.81
N ILE A 5 9.79 -12.91 -5.54
CA ILE A 5 10.09 -11.92 -4.48
C ILE A 5 11.57 -11.98 -4.14
N GLU A 6 12.18 -13.17 -4.07
CA GLU A 6 13.63 -13.35 -3.92
C GLU A 6 14.40 -12.83 -5.15
N THR A 7 13.90 -13.10 -6.36
CA THR A 7 14.48 -12.55 -7.60
C THR A 7 14.32 -11.03 -7.67
N LEU A 8 13.18 -10.47 -7.24
CA LEU A 8 12.97 -9.02 -7.13
C LEU A 8 13.87 -8.38 -6.07
N ASN A 9 13.99 -8.99 -4.90
CA ASN A 9 14.80 -8.50 -3.79
C ASN A 9 16.30 -8.50 -4.14
N SER A 10 16.80 -9.60 -4.72
CA SER A 10 18.19 -9.68 -5.23
C SER A 10 18.48 -8.69 -6.38
N LEU A 11 17.49 -8.38 -7.21
CA LEU A 11 17.65 -7.40 -8.29
C LEU A 11 17.51 -5.94 -7.81
N THR A 12 16.72 -5.67 -6.76
CA THR A 12 16.75 -4.36 -6.08
C THR A 12 18.09 -4.09 -5.40
N GLU A 13 18.79 -5.12 -4.93
CA GLU A 13 20.15 -5.00 -4.41
C GLU A 13 21.16 -4.64 -5.52
N GLU A 14 21.08 -5.25 -6.71
CA GLU A 14 21.90 -4.85 -7.86
C GLU A 14 21.62 -3.39 -8.29
N ARG A 15 20.36 -2.94 -8.22
CA ARG A 15 19.99 -1.54 -8.50
C ARG A 15 20.65 -0.57 -7.51
N ASN A 16 20.73 -0.92 -6.23
CA ASN A 16 21.41 -0.12 -5.21
C ASN A 16 22.94 -0.14 -5.38
N ALA A 17 23.50 -1.25 -5.86
CA ALA A 17 24.93 -1.40 -6.14
C ALA A 17 25.41 -0.57 -7.36
N SER A 18 24.49 -0.18 -8.25
CA SER A 18 24.74 0.67 -9.42
C SER A 18 24.69 2.19 -9.15
N SER A 19 24.56 2.61 -7.88
CA SER A 19 24.87 3.98 -7.48
C SER A 19 26.38 4.24 -7.62
N PRO A 20 26.83 5.42 -8.10
CA PRO A 20 28.25 5.69 -8.26
C PRO A 20 28.91 5.64 -6.88
N LYS A 21 29.65 4.56 -6.61
CA LYS A 21 30.54 4.45 -5.46
C LYS A 21 31.50 5.64 -5.53
N PHE A 22 31.34 6.62 -4.64
CA PHE A 22 32.35 7.62 -4.39
C PHE A 22 33.65 6.90 -4.07
N LEU A 23 34.65 7.03 -4.95
CA LEU A 23 36.00 6.52 -4.73
C LEU A 23 36.55 7.13 -3.44
N HIS A 24 36.56 6.35 -2.37
CA HIS A 24 37.43 6.62 -1.24
C HIS A 24 38.82 6.09 -1.61
N CYS A 25 39.68 7.01 -2.07
CA CYS A 25 41.12 6.79 -2.04
C CYS A 25 41.53 6.45 -0.61
N ARG A 26 42.03 5.23 -0.40
CA ARG A 26 42.94 4.96 0.72
C ARG A 26 43.93 3.86 0.35
N ASN A 27 45.13 4.33 0.06
CA ASN A 27 46.34 3.54 -0.07
C ASN A 27 46.57 2.64 1.15
N ASN A 28 47.16 1.49 0.86
CA ASN A 28 47.99 0.64 1.73
C ASN A 28 47.38 0.17 3.03
N TRP A 29 46.98 -1.12 3.09
CA TRP A 29 47.53 -2.08 4.06
C TRP A 29 47.48 -3.47 3.41
N MET A 30 48.55 -3.77 2.68
CA MET A 30 48.93 -5.12 2.23
C MET A 30 49.64 -5.81 3.41
N LEU A 31 49.55 -7.14 3.48
CA LEU A 31 50.34 -8.09 4.30
C LEU A 31 49.95 -8.31 5.78
N VAL A 32 49.13 -9.35 6.01
CA VAL A 32 49.50 -10.58 6.75
C VAL A 32 48.65 -11.72 6.14
N ALA A 33 49.16 -12.46 5.14
CA ALA A 33 49.66 -13.84 5.27
C ALA A 33 48.59 -14.82 5.81
N LEU A 34 47.89 -15.65 5.02
CA LEU A 34 48.32 -16.80 4.20
C LEU A 34 48.85 -17.98 5.05
N ILE A 35 48.22 -19.16 4.81
CA ILE A 35 48.67 -20.58 4.95
C ILE A 35 47.91 -21.46 5.99
N PHE A 36 47.24 -22.51 5.45
CA PHE A 36 47.05 -23.93 5.89
C PHE A 36 45.59 -24.38 5.62
N VAL A 37 45.21 -25.10 4.55
CA VAL A 37 45.57 -26.43 3.97
C VAL A 37 45.00 -27.65 4.73
N CYS A 38 44.14 -28.38 4.00
CA CYS A 38 43.79 -29.82 4.03
C CYS A 38 42.72 -30.38 4.99
N GLY A 39 41.77 -31.17 4.41
CA GLY A 39 41.15 -32.30 5.11
C GLY A 39 39.82 -32.87 4.58
N LEU A 40 39.87 -33.63 3.47
CA LEU A 40 39.14 -34.89 3.18
C LEU A 40 37.59 -35.01 3.17
N SER A 41 37.09 -35.34 1.96
CA SER A 41 36.16 -36.42 1.56
C SER A 41 35.02 -36.90 2.47
N VAL A 42 33.79 -36.94 1.91
CA VAL A 42 33.04 -38.18 1.61
C VAL A 42 32.08 -37.94 0.42
N CYS A 43 32.22 -38.74 -0.64
CA CYS A 43 31.21 -38.97 -1.67
C CYS A 43 30.33 -40.17 -1.25
N ILE A 44 29.00 -40.04 -1.29
CA ILE A 44 28.09 -41.18 -1.46
C ILE A 44 26.94 -40.77 -2.38
N SER A 45 26.73 -41.55 -3.43
CA SER A 45 25.47 -41.73 -4.18
C SER A 45 25.45 -43.21 -4.58
N PRO A 46 24.33 -43.79 -5.02
CA PRO A 46 22.91 -43.60 -4.69
C PRO A 46 22.32 -44.90 -4.08
N ASP A 47 21.09 -44.89 -3.58
CA ASP A 47 20.18 -46.01 -3.84
C ASP A 47 18.70 -45.67 -3.54
N PRO A 48 17.75 -46.27 -4.27
CA PRO A 48 16.34 -45.91 -4.29
C PRO A 48 15.57 -46.71 -3.23
N CYS A 49 14.82 -46.01 -2.38
CA CYS A 49 13.84 -46.65 -1.51
C CYS A 49 12.47 -46.03 -1.75
N CYS A 50 11.56 -46.84 -2.27
CA CYS A 50 10.15 -46.54 -2.41
C CYS A 50 9.57 -46.17 -1.03
N ALA A 51 9.08 -44.93 -0.89
CA ALA A 51 8.19 -44.53 0.19
C ALA A 51 6.88 -44.03 -0.41
N GLN A 52 5.77 -44.58 0.09
CA GLN A 52 4.40 -44.31 -0.35
C GLN A 52 4.01 -42.83 -0.18
N PRO A 53 3.04 -42.31 -0.94
CA PRO A 53 2.56 -40.94 -0.78
C PRO A 53 1.70 -40.85 0.48
N GLN A 54 2.27 -40.39 1.58
CA GLN A 54 1.51 -39.77 2.66
C GLN A 54 1.56 -38.27 2.43
N GLY A 55 0.49 -37.72 1.85
CA GLY A 55 0.30 -36.27 1.75
C GLY A 55 0.21 -35.68 3.15
N LYS A 56 1.28 -35.03 3.60
CA LYS A 56 1.21 -34.15 4.77
C LYS A 56 0.55 -32.84 4.35
N VAL A 57 -0.51 -32.46 5.05
CA VAL A 57 -1.11 -31.12 4.99
C VAL A 57 -0.05 -30.10 5.43
N PRO A 58 0.07 -28.92 4.79
CA PRO A 58 0.96 -27.88 5.28
C PRO A 58 0.52 -27.46 6.69
N GLY A 59 1.47 -27.31 7.61
CA GLY A 59 1.22 -26.82 8.96
C GLY A 59 0.94 -25.31 8.92
N PHE A 60 -0.24 -24.92 8.44
CA PHE A 60 -0.65 -23.51 8.35
C PHE A 60 -0.86 -22.86 9.73
N PHE A 61 -1.10 -23.68 10.75
CA PHE A 61 -1.27 -23.24 12.13
C PHE A 61 -0.37 -24.13 12.98
N SER A 62 0.86 -23.72 13.22
CA SER A 62 1.63 -24.34 14.29
C SER A 62 1.04 -23.88 15.62
N GLU A 63 0.73 -24.81 16.51
CA GLU A 63 0.61 -24.51 17.93
C GLU A 63 2.01 -24.10 18.42
N THR A 64 2.35 -22.82 18.32
CA THR A 64 3.41 -22.29 19.15
C THR A 64 2.85 -22.18 20.57
N GLU A 65 2.94 -23.28 21.32
CA GLU A 65 3.15 -23.16 22.76
C GLU A 65 4.54 -22.53 22.94
N GLU A 66 4.65 -21.20 22.90
CA GLU A 66 5.91 -20.54 23.26
C GLU A 66 5.70 -19.40 24.25
N ASP A 67 6.68 -19.37 25.16
CA ASP A 67 6.91 -18.50 26.31
C ASP A 67 6.61 -17.03 25.97
N PRO A 68 5.85 -16.29 26.79
CA PRO A 68 5.55 -14.86 26.56
C PRO A 68 6.78 -13.95 26.40
N ASP A 69 7.99 -14.44 26.73
CA ASP A 69 9.24 -13.68 26.65
C ASP A 69 9.98 -13.78 25.29
N ASP A 70 9.55 -14.61 24.32
CA ASP A 70 10.24 -14.79 23.01
C ASP A 70 9.39 -14.40 21.76
N ALA A 71 8.30 -13.65 21.96
CA ALA A 71 7.38 -13.27 20.88
C ALA A 71 7.75 -11.95 20.18
N SER A 72 8.77 -11.97 19.32
CA SER A 72 9.22 -10.80 18.54
C SER A 72 8.18 -10.24 17.53
N LEU A 73 7.01 -10.87 17.38
CA LEU A 73 6.02 -10.56 16.34
C LEU A 73 4.55 -10.58 16.83
N TRP A 74 4.32 -10.34 18.13
CA TRP A 74 2.98 -10.35 18.75
C TRP A 74 1.96 -9.43 18.05
N TYR A 75 2.45 -8.40 17.35
CA TYR A 75 1.64 -7.42 16.66
C TYR A 75 0.98 -7.93 15.38
N LEU A 76 1.35 -9.08 14.80
CA LEU A 76 0.71 -9.55 13.55
C LEU A 76 -0.66 -10.19 13.82
N VAL A 77 -1.67 -9.85 13.00
CA VAL A 77 -3.00 -10.48 13.09
C VAL A 77 -2.91 -11.94 12.67
N GLN A 78 -3.03 -12.84 13.64
CA GLN A 78 -3.15 -14.27 13.37
C GLN A 78 -4.53 -14.61 12.80
N ALA A 79 -4.62 -15.73 12.08
CA ALA A 79 -5.90 -16.24 11.62
C ALA A 79 -6.89 -16.41 12.78
N ASP A 80 -8.05 -15.78 12.66
CA ASP A 80 -9.09 -15.83 13.68
C ASP A 80 -9.59 -17.27 13.91
N ASN A 81 -10.24 -17.47 15.05
CA ASN A 81 -10.76 -18.79 15.43
C ASN A 81 -11.81 -19.33 14.45
N GLU A 82 -12.51 -18.45 13.74
CA GLU A 82 -13.52 -18.86 12.74
C GLU A 82 -12.84 -19.44 11.49
N PHE A 83 -11.79 -18.79 11.00
CA PHE A 83 -10.98 -19.21 9.87
C PHE A 83 -10.29 -20.54 10.15
N ARG A 84 -9.68 -20.69 11.34
CA ARG A 84 -9.06 -21.95 11.77
C ARG A 84 -10.07 -23.10 11.76
N ARG A 85 -11.24 -22.91 12.35
CA ARG A 85 -12.33 -23.92 12.36
C ARG A 85 -12.81 -24.28 10.95
N LYS A 86 -12.94 -23.30 10.05
CA LYS A 86 -13.30 -23.57 8.64
C LYS A 86 -12.23 -24.42 7.95
N PHE A 87 -10.96 -24.13 8.21
CA PHE A 87 -9.84 -24.88 7.64
C PHE A 87 -9.75 -26.31 8.19
N GLU A 88 -9.89 -26.51 9.50
CA GLU A 88 -9.98 -27.83 10.13
C GLU A 88 -11.14 -28.66 9.57
N SER A 89 -12.31 -28.03 9.41
CA SER A 89 -13.48 -28.67 8.81
C SER A 89 -13.23 -29.08 7.36
N LEU A 90 -12.53 -28.25 6.57
CA LEU A 90 -12.16 -28.60 5.20
C LEU A 90 -11.25 -29.84 5.19
N ASN A 91 -10.24 -29.89 6.07
CA ASN A 91 -9.33 -31.03 6.16
C ASN A 91 -10.04 -32.33 6.53
N ALA A 92 -11.02 -32.28 7.46
CA ALA A 92 -11.86 -33.43 7.78
C ALA A 92 -12.67 -33.92 6.56
N LEU A 93 -13.25 -33.00 5.79
CA LEU A 93 -14.02 -33.35 4.59
C LEU A 93 -13.14 -33.94 3.48
N ILE A 94 -11.89 -33.47 3.35
CA ILE A 94 -10.91 -34.03 2.42
C ILE A 94 -10.53 -35.45 2.83
N SER A 95 -10.30 -35.72 4.11
CA SER A 95 -9.92 -37.06 4.60
C SER A 95 -11.08 -38.07 4.50
N GLU A 96 -12.32 -37.60 4.58
CA GLU A 96 -13.54 -38.40 4.36
C GLU A 96 -13.92 -38.60 2.87
N ASP A 97 -13.13 -38.05 1.91
CA ASP A 97 -13.40 -38.04 0.46
C ASP A 97 -14.80 -37.47 0.08
N ARG A 98 -15.30 -36.52 0.87
CA ARG A 98 -16.59 -35.85 0.64
C ARG A 98 -16.43 -34.69 -0.34
N ALA A 99 -16.24 -35.01 -1.61
CA ALA A 99 -15.83 -34.05 -2.63
C ALA A 99 -16.72 -32.78 -2.76
N ILE A 100 -18.05 -32.92 -2.68
CA ILE A 100 -18.98 -31.78 -2.81
C ILE A 100 -18.92 -30.88 -1.58
N ASP A 101 -18.95 -31.46 -0.38
CA ASP A 101 -18.91 -30.70 0.87
C ASP A 101 -17.56 -29.99 1.04
N ALA A 102 -16.46 -30.68 0.68
CA ALA A 102 -15.12 -30.10 0.67
C ALA A 102 -15.03 -28.92 -0.32
N ALA A 103 -15.65 -29.01 -1.49
CA ALA A 103 -15.71 -27.88 -2.43
C ALA A 103 -16.43 -26.66 -1.84
N VAL A 104 -17.52 -26.88 -1.10
CA VAL A 104 -18.26 -25.80 -0.41
C VAL A 104 -17.41 -25.14 0.67
N ALA A 105 -16.78 -25.96 1.52
CA ALA A 105 -15.88 -25.46 2.55
C ALA A 105 -14.71 -24.68 1.95
N LEU A 106 -14.13 -25.18 0.85
CA LEU A 106 -13.05 -24.51 0.14
C LEU A 106 -13.47 -23.13 -0.39
N GLN A 107 -14.64 -23.02 -1.05
CA GLN A 107 -15.11 -21.71 -1.52
C GLN A 107 -15.33 -20.74 -0.38
N ALA A 108 -15.87 -21.20 0.76
CA ALA A 108 -16.10 -20.34 1.92
C ALA A 108 -14.80 -19.74 2.47
N ILE A 109 -13.69 -20.49 2.40
CA ILE A 109 -12.37 -20.00 2.78
C ILE A 109 -11.83 -19.00 1.74
N LEU A 110 -11.94 -19.33 0.44
CA LEU A 110 -11.48 -18.47 -0.66
C LEU A 110 -12.28 -17.15 -0.76
N ASP A 111 -13.55 -17.16 -0.37
CA ASP A 111 -14.43 -15.99 -0.37
C ASP A 111 -14.13 -15.03 0.79
N ASN A 112 -13.36 -15.45 1.81
CA ASN A 112 -13.02 -14.59 2.94
C ASN A 112 -12.35 -13.29 2.43
N PRO A 113 -12.87 -12.10 2.77
CA PRO A 113 -12.28 -10.83 2.35
C PRO A 113 -10.85 -10.63 2.90
N ALA A 114 -10.58 -11.09 4.12
CA ALA A 114 -9.29 -10.95 4.77
C ALA A 114 -8.28 -12.01 4.29
N ASP A 115 -7.01 -11.63 4.22
CA ASP A 115 -5.84 -12.47 4.04
C ASP A 115 -5.04 -12.48 5.33
N TYR A 116 -4.83 -13.66 5.93
CA TYR A 116 -4.09 -13.74 7.19
C TYR A 116 -2.62 -14.04 6.91
N LEU A 117 -1.75 -13.65 7.83
CA LEU A 117 -0.32 -13.96 7.75
C LEU A 117 -0.02 -15.12 8.70
N ILE A 118 0.67 -16.14 8.19
CA ILE A 118 1.17 -17.27 8.98
C ILE A 118 2.67 -17.10 9.16
N LEU A 119 3.16 -17.45 10.35
CA LEU A 119 4.57 -17.51 10.65
C LEU A 119 5.11 -18.90 10.27
N GLU A 120 6.07 -18.93 9.35
CA GLU A 120 6.86 -20.12 9.01
C GLU A 120 8.23 -20.00 9.71
N GLY A 121 8.30 -20.40 10.99
CA GLY A 121 9.49 -20.16 11.83
C GLY A 121 9.60 -18.73 12.36
N ALA A 122 10.78 -18.33 12.85
CA ALA A 122 10.99 -17.08 13.59
C ALA A 122 11.00 -15.79 12.74
N GLU A 123 11.17 -15.87 11.41
CA GLU A 123 11.40 -14.66 10.58
C GLU A 123 10.55 -14.58 9.30
N LYS A 124 9.81 -15.63 8.94
CA LYS A 124 9.13 -15.70 7.65
C LYS A 124 7.61 -15.60 7.83
N THR A 125 7.01 -14.60 7.20
CA THR A 125 5.55 -14.42 7.17
C THR A 125 5.04 -14.74 5.77
N ASP A 126 4.07 -15.63 5.67
CA ASP A 126 3.43 -15.99 4.41
C ASP A 126 1.93 -15.69 4.43
N SER A 127 1.44 -15.15 3.32
CA SER A 127 0.00 -14.93 3.08
C SER A 127 -0.71 -16.26 2.94
N VAL A 128 -1.75 -16.48 3.75
CA VAL A 128 -2.60 -17.67 3.66
C VAL A 128 -3.16 -17.81 2.25
N LYS A 129 -3.74 -16.74 1.70
CA LYS A 129 -4.34 -16.81 0.36
C LYS A 129 -3.31 -17.18 -0.69
N LEU A 130 -2.09 -16.65 -0.59
CA LEU A 130 -1.02 -16.97 -1.51
C LEU A 130 -0.62 -18.44 -1.42
N LEU A 131 -0.46 -18.98 -0.21
CA LEU A 131 -0.18 -20.39 -0.02
C LEU A 131 -1.34 -21.27 -0.52
N MET A 132 -2.58 -20.83 -0.35
CA MET A 132 -3.76 -21.54 -0.86
C MET A 132 -3.78 -21.63 -2.38
N LEU A 133 -3.19 -20.66 -3.12
CA LEU A 133 -3.16 -20.69 -4.59
C LEU A 133 -2.49 -21.96 -5.14
N SER A 134 -1.36 -22.36 -4.56
CA SER A 134 -0.65 -23.57 -4.99
C SER A 134 -1.24 -24.82 -4.32
N TRP A 135 -1.58 -24.74 -3.03
CA TRP A 135 -2.09 -25.88 -2.26
C TRP A 135 -3.39 -26.46 -2.82
N VAL A 136 -4.31 -25.62 -3.32
CA VAL A 136 -5.56 -26.10 -3.93
C VAL A 136 -5.29 -27.04 -5.10
N GLU A 137 -4.21 -26.84 -5.86
CA GLU A 137 -3.86 -27.69 -6.99
C GLU A 137 -3.35 -29.08 -6.58
N ASP A 138 -2.96 -29.25 -5.32
CA ASP A 138 -2.52 -30.53 -4.77
C ASP A 138 -3.69 -31.34 -4.16
N LEU A 139 -4.91 -30.78 -4.16
CA LEU A 139 -6.13 -31.49 -3.73
C LEU A 139 -6.49 -32.64 -4.68
N PRO A 140 -7.19 -33.68 -4.19
CA PRO A 140 -7.70 -34.76 -5.02
C PRO A 140 -8.53 -34.27 -6.22
N ASN A 141 -8.33 -34.93 -7.38
CA ASN A 141 -9.06 -34.60 -8.62
C ASN A 141 -10.58 -34.67 -8.46
N SER A 142 -11.10 -35.52 -7.58
CA SER A 142 -12.53 -35.61 -7.24
C SER A 142 -13.06 -34.29 -6.69
N ILE A 143 -12.33 -33.67 -5.76
CA ILE A 143 -12.67 -32.38 -5.14
C ILE A 143 -12.54 -31.25 -6.15
N LEU A 144 -11.44 -31.20 -6.93
CA LEU A 144 -11.26 -30.17 -7.96
C LEU A 144 -12.36 -30.21 -9.04
N ALA A 145 -12.78 -31.41 -9.43
CA ALA A 145 -13.88 -31.59 -10.38
C ALA A 145 -15.22 -31.14 -9.77
N ALA A 146 -15.50 -31.49 -8.51
CA ALA A 146 -16.71 -31.05 -7.80
C ALA A 146 -16.75 -29.53 -7.64
N TYR A 147 -15.63 -28.92 -7.26
CA TYR A 147 -15.48 -27.47 -7.12
C TYR A 147 -15.73 -26.75 -8.46
N ASN A 148 -15.11 -27.22 -9.54
CA ASN A 148 -15.35 -26.65 -10.86
C ASN A 148 -16.82 -26.81 -11.29
N LEU A 149 -17.43 -27.98 -11.08
CA LEU A 149 -18.83 -28.20 -11.43
C LEU A 149 -19.78 -27.23 -10.69
N GLN A 150 -19.51 -26.95 -9.42
CA GLN A 150 -20.37 -26.15 -8.57
C GLN A 150 -20.20 -24.64 -8.79
N TYR A 151 -18.97 -24.15 -8.95
CA TYR A 151 -18.66 -22.72 -8.91
C TYR A 151 -18.37 -22.07 -10.26
N ASP A 152 -17.96 -22.85 -11.27
CA ASP A 152 -17.71 -22.35 -12.63
C ASP A 152 -18.94 -21.69 -13.29
N PRO A 153 -20.20 -22.14 -13.09
CA PRO A 153 -21.39 -21.43 -13.58
C PRO A 153 -21.52 -19.99 -13.05
N GLN A 154 -21.14 -19.76 -11.79
CA GLN A 154 -21.20 -18.42 -11.17
C GLN A 154 -20.12 -17.52 -11.75
N CYS A 155 -18.91 -18.06 -11.96
CA CYS A 155 -17.83 -17.35 -12.65
C CYS A 155 -18.24 -16.96 -14.08
N ARG A 156 -18.83 -17.89 -14.85
CA ARG A 156 -19.36 -17.60 -16.19
C ARG A 156 -20.41 -16.49 -16.19
N HIS A 157 -21.26 -16.44 -15.16
CA HIS A 157 -22.23 -15.36 -15.04
C HIS A 157 -21.54 -14.00 -14.92
N LEU A 158 -20.49 -13.87 -14.09
CA LEU A 158 -19.70 -12.63 -13.97
C LEU A 158 -19.03 -12.24 -15.29
N ILE A 159 -18.42 -13.19 -16.00
CA ILE A 159 -17.83 -12.93 -17.32
C ILE A 159 -18.90 -12.43 -18.30
N ALA A 160 -20.10 -13.03 -18.30
CA ALA A 160 -21.20 -12.58 -19.15
C ALA A 160 -21.70 -11.17 -18.78
N GLN A 161 -21.65 -10.77 -17.51
CA GLN A 161 -21.95 -9.40 -17.09
C GLN A 161 -20.87 -8.41 -17.59
N TYR A 162 -19.59 -8.80 -17.54
CA TYR A 162 -18.52 -8.02 -18.16
C TYR A 162 -18.76 -7.85 -19.66
N ASP A 163 -19.03 -8.94 -20.39
CA ASP A 163 -19.22 -8.91 -21.84
C ASP A 163 -20.42 -8.02 -22.25
N LYS A 164 -21.43 -7.88 -21.37
CA LYS A 164 -22.60 -7.00 -21.60
C LYS A 164 -22.36 -5.53 -21.25
N THR A 165 -21.60 -5.26 -20.18
CA THR A 165 -21.53 -3.92 -19.58
C THR A 165 -20.19 -3.22 -19.78
N GLY A 166 -19.13 -3.97 -20.12
CA GLY A 166 -17.75 -3.48 -20.16
C GLY A 166 -17.16 -3.14 -18.78
N GLN A 167 -17.86 -3.43 -17.68
CA GLN A 167 -17.43 -3.02 -16.34
C GLN A 167 -16.42 -4.01 -15.76
N ILE A 168 -15.16 -3.55 -15.62
CA ILE A 168 -14.01 -4.38 -15.21
C ILE A 168 -14.19 -5.07 -13.84
N ARG A 169 -15.01 -4.49 -12.95
CA ARG A 169 -15.32 -5.05 -11.62
C ARG A 169 -15.80 -6.50 -11.66
N TYR A 170 -16.49 -6.91 -12.73
CA TYR A 170 -16.96 -8.28 -12.87
C TYR A 170 -15.81 -9.27 -13.12
N LEU A 171 -14.80 -8.90 -13.91
CA LEU A 171 -13.60 -9.72 -14.10
C LEU A 171 -12.73 -9.76 -12.83
N LEU A 172 -12.63 -8.62 -12.11
CA LEU A 172 -11.97 -8.56 -10.80
C LEU A 172 -12.58 -9.55 -9.82
N GLU A 173 -13.91 -9.54 -9.69
CA GLU A 173 -14.60 -10.44 -8.76
C GLU A 173 -14.51 -11.90 -9.19
N ALA A 174 -14.58 -12.18 -10.49
CA ALA A 174 -14.39 -13.52 -11.03
C ALA A 174 -12.97 -14.06 -10.74
N SER A 175 -11.95 -13.23 -10.95
CA SER A 175 -10.55 -13.56 -10.65
C SER A 175 -10.28 -13.72 -9.15
N ARG A 176 -10.97 -12.96 -8.30
CA ARG A 176 -10.77 -12.98 -6.84
C ARG A 176 -11.37 -14.25 -6.24
N ARG A 177 -12.63 -14.56 -6.57
CA ARG A 177 -13.41 -15.62 -5.91
C ARG A 177 -13.31 -16.98 -6.58
N PHE A 178 -13.15 -17.02 -7.89
CA PHE A 178 -13.31 -18.24 -8.68
C PHE A 178 -12.07 -18.60 -9.47
N LEU A 179 -10.88 -18.12 -9.07
CA LEU A 179 -9.62 -18.37 -9.76
C LEU A 179 -9.43 -19.86 -10.08
N HIS A 180 -9.78 -20.75 -9.14
CA HIS A 180 -9.63 -22.20 -9.26
C HIS A 180 -10.70 -22.88 -10.12
N THR A 181 -11.47 -22.13 -10.91
CA THR A 181 -12.39 -22.66 -11.92
C THR A 181 -11.79 -22.49 -13.32
N SER A 182 -12.25 -23.27 -14.30
CA SER A 182 -11.83 -23.12 -15.70
C SER A 182 -12.12 -21.71 -16.23
N SER A 183 -13.30 -21.16 -15.93
CA SER A 183 -13.67 -19.81 -16.34
C SER A 183 -12.92 -18.73 -15.53
N GLY A 184 -12.54 -19.03 -14.29
CA GLY A 184 -11.73 -18.15 -13.45
C GLY A 184 -10.38 -17.85 -14.07
N GLY A 185 -9.67 -18.88 -14.55
CA GLY A 185 -8.43 -18.70 -15.29
C GLY A 185 -8.59 -17.79 -16.52
N ILE A 186 -9.67 -17.98 -17.28
CA ILE A 186 -10.00 -17.14 -18.45
C ILE A 186 -10.28 -15.69 -18.02
N ALA A 187 -11.05 -15.49 -16.95
CA ALA A 187 -11.36 -14.16 -16.43
C ALA A 187 -10.10 -13.42 -15.98
N THR A 188 -9.21 -14.09 -15.24
CA THR A 188 -7.93 -13.53 -14.78
C THR A 188 -7.00 -13.23 -15.95
N PHE A 189 -6.95 -14.09 -16.98
CA PHE A 189 -6.13 -13.82 -18.17
C PHE A 189 -6.65 -12.62 -18.96
N ARG A 190 -7.98 -12.51 -19.15
CA ARG A 190 -8.61 -11.33 -19.76
C ARG A 190 -8.37 -10.06 -18.94
N LEU A 191 -8.42 -10.16 -17.61
CA LEU A 191 -8.13 -9.06 -16.70
C LEU A 191 -6.68 -8.60 -16.82
N ALA A 192 -5.73 -9.54 -16.89
CA ALA A 192 -4.32 -9.23 -17.12
C ALA A 192 -4.12 -8.51 -18.47
N ASN A 193 -4.72 -9.02 -19.55
CA ASN A 193 -4.68 -8.38 -20.87
C ASN A 193 -5.29 -6.97 -20.86
N HIS A 194 -6.37 -6.76 -20.11
CA HIS A 194 -7.01 -5.44 -20.00
C HIS A 194 -6.05 -4.37 -19.48
N TYR A 195 -5.23 -4.70 -18.47
CA TYR A 195 -4.21 -3.79 -17.93
C TYR A 195 -2.98 -3.70 -18.84
N TYR A 196 -2.53 -4.84 -19.36
CA TYR A 196 -1.44 -4.93 -20.34
C TYR A 196 -1.68 -4.03 -21.56
N ASP A 197 -2.87 -4.09 -22.17
CA ASP A 197 -3.24 -3.31 -23.36
C ASP A 197 -3.28 -1.80 -23.09
N ARG A 198 -3.35 -1.38 -21.82
CA ARG A 198 -3.34 0.03 -21.39
C ARG A 198 -1.96 0.51 -20.97
N GLY A 199 -0.93 -0.35 -21.05
CA GLY A 199 0.43 -0.05 -20.59
C GLY A 199 0.61 -0.13 -19.08
N ASP A 200 -0.40 -0.61 -18.33
CA ASP A 200 -0.25 -0.95 -16.92
C ASP A 200 0.38 -2.35 -16.82
N PHE A 201 1.68 -2.38 -17.10
CA PHE A 201 2.48 -3.59 -17.07
C PHE A 201 2.60 -4.16 -15.66
N ARG A 202 2.50 -3.33 -14.60
CA ARG A 202 2.66 -3.78 -13.22
C ARG A 202 1.48 -4.64 -12.80
N THR A 203 0.27 -4.12 -12.94
CA THR A 203 -0.96 -4.85 -12.59
C THR A 203 -1.17 -6.03 -13.52
N GLY A 204 -0.92 -5.87 -14.83
CA GLY A 204 -0.94 -6.97 -15.78
C GLY A 204 0.01 -8.12 -15.37
N CYS A 205 1.26 -7.80 -15.04
CA CYS A 205 2.25 -8.79 -14.58
C CYS A 205 1.79 -9.54 -13.33
N LEU A 206 1.19 -8.84 -12.35
CA LEU A 206 0.72 -9.48 -11.12
C LEU A 206 -0.36 -10.54 -11.41
N TYR A 207 -1.29 -10.27 -12.32
CA TYR A 207 -2.31 -11.25 -12.70
C TYR A 207 -1.74 -12.41 -13.53
N TYR A 208 -0.77 -12.17 -14.41
CA TYR A 208 -0.09 -13.27 -15.11
C TYR A 208 0.67 -14.16 -14.13
N LEU A 209 1.41 -13.59 -13.19
CA LEU A 209 2.12 -14.36 -12.15
C LEU A 209 1.13 -15.14 -11.27
N ARG A 210 0.00 -14.54 -10.91
CA ARG A 210 -1.08 -15.24 -10.18
C ARG A 210 -1.60 -16.47 -10.94
N LEU A 211 -1.72 -16.39 -12.26
CA LEU A 211 -2.10 -17.55 -13.10
C LEU A 211 -1.02 -18.64 -13.11
N GLN A 212 0.25 -18.27 -12.99
CA GLN A 212 1.36 -19.22 -12.97
C GLN A 212 1.44 -20.06 -11.70
N GLU A 213 0.95 -19.54 -10.57
CA GLU A 213 0.84 -20.31 -9.32
C GLU A 213 -0.16 -21.47 -9.45
N VAL A 214 -1.12 -21.35 -10.37
CA VAL A 214 -2.15 -22.36 -10.62
C VAL A 214 -1.73 -23.24 -11.81
N LYS A 215 -1.11 -24.39 -11.53
CA LYS A 215 -0.46 -25.27 -12.53
C LYS A 215 -1.31 -25.54 -13.78
N ARG A 216 -2.61 -25.83 -13.63
CA ARG A 216 -3.50 -26.06 -14.78
C ARG A 216 -3.67 -24.84 -15.68
N HIS A 217 -3.76 -23.64 -15.10
CA HIS A 217 -3.89 -22.39 -15.86
C HIS A 217 -2.56 -22.02 -16.50
N ALA A 218 -1.46 -22.20 -15.76
CA ALA A 218 -0.12 -22.04 -16.28
C ALA A 218 0.08 -22.86 -17.57
N ASN A 219 -0.37 -24.11 -17.56
CA ASN A 219 -0.32 -24.99 -18.74
C ASN A 219 -1.33 -24.59 -19.82
N GLN A 220 -2.54 -24.19 -19.45
CA GLN A 220 -3.59 -23.79 -20.40
C GLN A 220 -3.20 -22.59 -21.26
N PHE A 221 -2.56 -21.60 -20.65
CA PHE A 221 -2.17 -20.35 -21.32
C PHE A 221 -0.71 -20.36 -21.76
N SER A 222 0.07 -21.38 -21.41
CA SER A 222 1.41 -21.57 -21.94
C SER A 222 1.37 -21.77 -23.46
N PRO A 223 2.31 -21.19 -24.22
CA PRO A 223 3.46 -20.37 -23.79
C PRO A 223 3.16 -18.86 -23.73
N TRP A 224 1.94 -18.45 -24.11
CA TRP A 224 1.57 -17.04 -24.18
C TRP A 224 1.66 -16.39 -22.80
N LEU A 225 1.21 -17.07 -21.75
CA LEU A 225 1.32 -16.53 -20.39
C LEU A 225 2.76 -16.07 -20.03
N GLN A 226 3.78 -16.88 -20.33
CA GLN A 226 5.18 -16.57 -20.05
C GLN A 226 5.70 -15.43 -20.93
N LEU A 227 5.32 -15.40 -22.21
CA LEU A 227 5.72 -14.33 -23.12
C LEU A 227 5.12 -12.98 -22.71
N GLN A 228 3.86 -12.96 -22.28
CA GLN A 228 3.19 -11.77 -21.78
C GLN A 228 3.82 -11.25 -20.50
N THR A 229 4.08 -12.15 -19.55
CA THR A 229 4.83 -11.83 -18.33
C THR A 229 6.19 -11.23 -18.67
N SER A 230 6.92 -11.81 -19.63
CA SER A 230 8.25 -11.32 -20.01
C SER A 230 8.22 -9.89 -20.57
N ILE A 231 7.21 -9.54 -21.37
CA ILE A 231 7.06 -8.18 -21.89
C ILE A 231 6.75 -7.21 -20.75
N CYS A 232 5.89 -7.59 -19.80
CA CYS A 232 5.66 -6.76 -18.62
C CYS A 232 6.95 -6.55 -17.83
N LEU A 233 7.72 -7.61 -17.58
CA LEU A 233 9.00 -7.52 -16.85
C LEU A 233 10.03 -6.64 -17.57
N ALA A 234 10.08 -6.70 -18.90
CA ALA A 234 10.95 -5.84 -19.70
C ALA A 234 10.62 -4.36 -19.48
N ASN A 235 9.34 -4.00 -19.47
CA ASN A 235 8.87 -2.63 -19.29
C ASN A 235 9.00 -2.14 -17.84
N LEU A 236 8.89 -3.03 -16.85
CA LEU A 236 9.00 -2.67 -15.43
C LEU A 236 10.44 -2.57 -14.94
N TYR A 237 11.34 -3.39 -15.50
CA TYR A 237 12.72 -3.53 -15.03
C TYR A 237 13.72 -3.34 -16.18
N SER A 238 13.97 -4.41 -16.95
CA SER A 238 14.90 -4.37 -18.08
C SER A 238 14.70 -5.57 -19.00
N VAL A 239 15.17 -5.43 -20.24
CA VAL A 239 15.18 -6.51 -21.25
C VAL A 239 15.93 -7.76 -20.74
N LYS A 240 17.02 -7.56 -19.98
CA LYS A 240 17.82 -8.67 -19.43
C LYS A 240 17.00 -9.56 -18.50
N VAL A 241 16.17 -8.96 -17.64
CA VAL A 241 15.29 -9.70 -16.72
C VAL A 241 14.25 -10.50 -17.50
N ALA A 242 13.67 -9.91 -18.55
CA ALA A 242 12.70 -10.61 -19.39
C ALA A 242 13.30 -11.84 -20.10
N ILE A 243 14.52 -11.72 -20.63
CA ILE A 243 15.22 -12.83 -21.29
C ILE A 243 15.53 -13.95 -20.29
N GLN A 244 16.05 -13.60 -19.10
CA GLN A 244 16.32 -14.58 -18.05
C GLN A 244 15.05 -15.34 -17.66
N TYR A 245 13.96 -14.60 -17.42
CA TYR A 245 12.67 -15.18 -17.09
C TYR A 245 12.17 -16.17 -18.16
N LEU A 246 12.26 -15.79 -19.44
CA LEU A 246 11.88 -16.67 -20.55
C LEU A 246 12.76 -17.92 -20.63
N HIS A 247 14.07 -17.79 -20.41
CA HIS A 247 14.99 -18.93 -20.41
C HIS A 247 14.63 -19.94 -19.31
N GLU A 248 14.21 -19.46 -18.14
CA GLU A 248 13.82 -20.30 -17.01
C GLU A 248 12.45 -20.98 -17.20
N HIS A 249 11.48 -20.28 -17.82
CA HIS A 249 10.07 -20.70 -17.82
C HIS A 249 9.54 -21.19 -19.18
N VAL A 250 10.23 -20.90 -20.29
CA VAL A 250 9.86 -21.35 -21.63
C VAL A 250 10.84 -22.43 -22.10
N GLN A 251 10.54 -23.69 -21.81
CA GLN A 251 11.25 -24.81 -22.43
C GLN A 251 10.83 -24.98 -23.90
N GLN A 252 11.66 -25.68 -24.69
CA GLN A 252 11.66 -25.85 -26.17
C GLN A 252 10.37 -26.40 -26.82
N SER A 253 9.19 -25.96 -26.40
CA SER A 253 7.94 -26.25 -27.06
C SER A 253 7.88 -25.45 -28.37
N PRO A 254 7.70 -26.11 -29.54
CA PRO A 254 7.52 -25.39 -30.79
C PRO A 254 6.23 -24.56 -30.69
N MET A 255 6.37 -23.25 -30.64
CA MET A 255 5.22 -22.34 -30.65
C MET A 255 4.79 -22.09 -32.09
N THR A 256 3.52 -21.81 -32.33
CA THR A 256 3.09 -21.30 -33.63
C THR A 256 2.61 -19.86 -33.46
N VAL A 257 3.26 -18.93 -34.16
CA VAL A 257 2.88 -17.51 -34.17
C VAL A 257 2.50 -17.15 -35.60
N GLY A 258 1.25 -16.73 -35.81
CA GLY A 258 0.74 -16.44 -37.16
C GLY A 258 0.75 -17.66 -38.12
N GLY A 259 0.76 -18.88 -37.58
CA GLY A 259 0.85 -20.13 -38.36
C GLY A 259 2.28 -20.60 -38.67
N GLU A 260 3.32 -19.85 -38.31
CA GLU A 260 4.70 -20.28 -38.44
C GLU A 260 5.24 -20.90 -37.14
N PRO A 261 5.98 -22.02 -37.21
CA PRO A 261 6.70 -22.54 -36.06
C PRO A 261 7.80 -21.56 -35.65
N MET A 262 7.72 -21.06 -34.42
CA MET A 262 8.66 -20.12 -33.82
C MET A 262 9.50 -20.85 -32.78
N THR A 263 10.82 -20.84 -32.98
CA THR A 263 11.78 -21.36 -32.00
C THR A 263 12.02 -20.36 -30.87
N SER A 264 12.40 -20.84 -29.69
CA SER A 264 12.73 -19.99 -28.54
C SER A 264 13.80 -18.93 -28.88
N GLU A 265 14.81 -19.32 -29.66
CA GLU A 265 15.88 -18.42 -30.15
C GLU A 265 15.35 -17.30 -31.05
N LYS A 266 14.44 -17.61 -32.00
CA LYS A 266 13.84 -16.60 -32.89
C LYS A 266 12.95 -15.64 -32.10
N LEU A 267 12.27 -16.14 -31.08
CA LEU A 267 11.41 -15.34 -30.21
C LEU A 267 12.22 -14.39 -29.32
N GLN A 268 13.33 -14.89 -28.74
CA GLN A 268 14.30 -14.05 -28.04
C GLN A 268 14.85 -12.97 -28.96
N GLY A 269 15.24 -13.31 -30.19
CA GLY A 269 15.71 -12.33 -31.18
C GLY A 269 14.70 -11.22 -31.46
N ILE A 270 13.44 -11.57 -31.70
CA ILE A 270 12.36 -10.60 -31.95
C ILE A 270 12.09 -9.72 -30.72
N LEU A 271 12.05 -10.30 -29.51
CA LEU A 271 11.86 -9.53 -28.29
C LEU A 271 13.05 -8.61 -28.03
N THR A 272 14.28 -9.09 -28.21
CA THR A 272 15.49 -8.28 -28.08
C THR A 272 15.50 -7.14 -29.11
N GLU A 273 15.17 -7.38 -30.38
CA GLU A 273 15.07 -6.33 -31.40
C GLU A 273 13.95 -5.33 -31.10
N SER A 274 12.76 -5.79 -30.74
CA SER A 274 11.61 -4.94 -30.43
C SER A 274 11.82 -4.12 -29.16
N LEU A 275 12.50 -4.66 -28.16
CA LEU A 275 12.75 -4.01 -26.88
C LEU A 275 14.00 -3.10 -26.92
N ILE A 276 14.98 -3.38 -27.78
CA ILE A 276 16.13 -2.49 -28.05
C ILE A 276 15.73 -1.32 -28.97
N ALA A 277 14.79 -1.52 -29.90
CA ALA A 277 14.27 -0.45 -30.75
C ALA A 277 13.51 0.64 -29.96
N THR A 278 12.95 0.28 -28.80
CA THR A 278 12.57 1.23 -27.75
C THR A 278 13.83 1.60 -26.98
N PRO A 279 14.34 2.84 -27.02
CA PRO A 279 15.58 3.16 -26.36
C PRO A 279 15.49 2.83 -24.86
N ASP A 280 16.56 2.23 -24.32
CA ASP A 280 16.85 1.84 -22.91
C ASP A 280 16.78 3.02 -21.91
N THR A 281 16.24 4.16 -22.34
CA THR A 281 15.75 5.15 -21.41
C THR A 281 14.52 4.54 -20.78
N LEU A 282 14.65 4.10 -19.52
CA LEU A 282 13.58 4.34 -18.56
C LEU A 282 13.08 5.74 -18.90
N GLN A 283 11.96 5.84 -19.61
CA GLN A 283 11.23 7.08 -19.67
C GLN A 283 10.83 7.26 -18.22
N ILE A 284 11.69 7.97 -17.48
CA ILE A 284 11.27 8.74 -16.33
C ILE A 284 10.27 9.67 -16.99
N SER A 285 9.01 9.19 -17.09
CA SER A 285 7.90 9.98 -17.57
C SER A 285 8.05 11.30 -16.84
N GLU A 286 8.14 12.41 -17.56
CA GLU A 286 8.21 13.75 -16.97
C GLU A 286 6.86 14.08 -16.30
N GLU A 287 6.37 13.19 -15.45
CA GLU A 287 5.45 13.51 -14.38
C GLU A 287 6.19 14.48 -13.46
N SER A 288 6.12 15.73 -13.87
CA SER A 288 6.42 16.92 -13.09
C SER A 288 5.49 17.09 -11.89
N GLU A 289 4.69 16.07 -11.57
CA GLU A 289 3.66 16.05 -10.54
C GLU A 289 4.11 15.16 -9.38
N TRP A 290 3.99 15.70 -8.18
CA TRP A 290 4.29 15.06 -6.92
C TRP A 290 3.00 14.90 -6.14
N ARG A 291 2.22 13.87 -6.52
CA ARG A 291 0.82 13.69 -6.08
C ARG A 291 0.67 13.03 -4.70
N ASN A 292 1.74 12.49 -4.12
CA ASN A 292 1.70 11.77 -2.84
C ASN A 292 2.80 12.29 -1.90
N PHE A 293 2.66 12.02 -0.59
CA PHE A 293 3.75 12.22 0.37
C PHE A 293 5.04 11.55 -0.12
N ARG A 294 6.18 12.26 -0.05
CA ARG A 294 7.44 11.87 -0.70
C ARG A 294 7.31 11.64 -2.22
N ARG A 295 6.50 12.50 -2.85
CA ARG A 295 6.34 12.71 -4.29
C ARG A 295 5.50 11.67 -5.03
N THR A 296 5.73 10.39 -4.80
CA THR A 296 5.10 9.28 -5.56
C THR A 296 4.57 8.20 -4.65
N ALA A 297 3.74 7.30 -5.18
CA ALA A 297 3.27 6.14 -4.44
C ALA A 297 4.41 5.26 -3.90
N GLN A 298 5.55 5.21 -4.61
CA GLN A 298 6.74 4.46 -4.20
C GLN A 298 7.61 5.21 -3.18
N ARG A 299 7.35 6.51 -2.93
CA ARG A 299 8.02 7.37 -1.94
C ARG A 299 9.56 7.48 -2.07
N ASN A 300 10.13 7.03 -3.18
CA ASN A 300 11.59 6.95 -3.39
C ASN A 300 12.04 7.43 -4.78
N ARG A 301 11.18 8.16 -5.50
CA ARG A 301 11.50 8.66 -6.84
C ARG A 301 12.49 9.83 -6.78
N TYR A 302 13.52 9.74 -7.61
CA TYR A 302 14.45 10.82 -7.88
C TYR A 302 13.92 11.72 -8.99
N SER A 303 14.19 13.03 -8.87
CA SER A 303 13.92 13.98 -9.96
C SER A 303 14.96 13.78 -11.06
N SER A 304 14.55 13.84 -12.33
CA SER A 304 15.47 13.85 -13.48
C SER A 304 16.34 15.11 -13.50
N GLU A 305 15.82 16.21 -12.94
CA GLU A 305 16.50 17.49 -12.84
C GLU A 305 16.55 17.96 -11.38
N PHE A 306 17.75 18.28 -10.89
CA PHE A 306 17.97 18.86 -9.57
C PHE A 306 18.86 20.07 -9.70
N ASN A 307 18.32 21.26 -9.42
CA ASN A 307 19.13 22.46 -9.31
C ASN A 307 19.70 22.55 -7.89
N MET A 308 21.03 22.49 -7.76
CA MET A 308 21.71 22.54 -6.45
C MET A 308 21.53 23.89 -5.74
N LEU A 309 21.16 24.94 -6.47
CA LEU A 309 20.84 26.24 -5.91
C LEU A 309 19.32 26.44 -5.97
N PRO A 310 18.63 26.60 -4.83
CA PRO A 310 17.21 26.94 -4.84
C PRO A 310 17.05 28.35 -5.40
N LEU A 311 16.64 28.44 -6.67
CA LEU A 311 16.10 29.68 -7.22
C LEU A 311 14.70 29.85 -6.62
N ILE A 312 14.52 30.91 -5.85
CA ILE A 312 13.22 31.26 -5.29
C ILE A 312 12.47 32.02 -6.38
N ASP A 313 11.55 31.34 -7.07
CA ASP A 313 10.70 31.97 -8.08
C ASP A 313 9.69 32.93 -7.44
N TRP A 314 9.12 32.51 -6.31
CA TRP A 314 8.16 33.31 -5.53
C TRP A 314 8.14 32.86 -4.07
N LYS A 315 7.55 33.70 -3.21
CA LYS A 315 7.46 33.47 -1.76
C LYS A 315 6.15 33.98 -1.22
N ILE A 316 5.53 33.17 -0.36
CA ILE A 316 4.25 33.46 0.29
C ILE A 316 4.43 33.36 1.81
N GLU A 317 3.76 34.23 2.56
CA GLU A 317 3.69 34.11 4.01
C GLU A 317 2.59 33.11 4.40
N ALA A 318 2.98 31.85 4.54
CA ALA A 318 2.07 30.72 4.78
C ALA A 318 1.13 30.93 5.98
N SER A 319 1.59 31.57 7.07
CA SER A 319 0.72 31.87 8.21
C SER A 319 -0.52 32.64 7.77
N GLN A 320 -0.37 33.71 6.98
CA GLN A 320 -1.46 34.56 6.50
C GLN A 320 -2.44 33.84 5.60
N VAL A 321 -1.95 32.91 4.79
CA VAL A 321 -2.78 32.28 3.76
C VAL A 321 -3.44 30.99 4.22
N LEU A 322 -2.82 30.25 5.14
CA LEU A 322 -3.23 28.88 5.51
C LEU A 322 -4.20 28.81 6.70
N LEU A 323 -4.66 29.95 7.21
CA LEU A 323 -5.73 30.02 8.22
C LEU A 323 -7.05 30.30 7.53
N ASP A 324 -8.13 29.67 8.00
CA ASP A 324 -9.47 29.96 7.50
C ASP A 324 -9.85 31.43 7.78
N ASP A 325 -10.46 32.09 6.79
CA ASP A 325 -10.90 33.49 6.91
C ASP A 325 -12.08 33.64 7.88
N SER A 326 -12.81 32.57 8.18
CA SER A 326 -13.89 32.58 9.16
C SER A 326 -13.43 32.41 10.61
N LEU A 327 -12.14 32.14 10.87
CA LEU A 327 -11.63 31.96 12.23
C LEU A 327 -11.71 33.27 13.02
N ARG A 328 -12.38 33.21 14.17
CA ARG A 328 -12.40 34.32 15.13
C ARG A 328 -11.02 34.50 15.74
N HIS A 329 -10.67 35.76 16.03
CA HIS A 329 -9.42 36.11 16.72
C HIS A 329 -8.13 35.53 16.08
N ALA A 330 -8.12 35.37 14.75
CA ALA A 330 -6.97 34.85 14.01
C ALA A 330 -5.69 35.68 14.23
N ASP A 331 -5.84 36.98 14.52
CA ASP A 331 -4.77 37.91 14.93
C ASP A 331 -3.96 37.44 16.14
N ALA A 332 -4.61 36.81 17.14
CA ALA A 332 -3.92 36.22 18.27
C ALA A 332 -3.01 35.05 17.83
N TYR A 333 -3.52 34.19 16.94
CA TYR A 333 -2.75 33.08 16.40
C TYR A 333 -1.60 33.55 15.50
N TYR A 334 -1.82 34.57 14.67
CA TYR A 334 -0.77 35.21 13.87
C TYR A 334 0.37 35.75 14.73
N ALA A 335 0.05 36.43 15.84
CA ALA A 335 1.04 36.94 16.77
C ALA A 335 1.86 35.80 17.40
N LEU A 336 1.19 34.70 17.78
CA LEU A 336 1.82 33.50 18.31
C LEU A 336 2.79 32.88 17.30
N LEU A 337 2.37 32.66 16.04
CA LEU A 337 3.20 32.08 14.99
C LEU A 337 4.46 32.90 14.72
N LYS A 338 4.37 34.24 14.76
CA LYS A 338 5.54 35.14 14.68
C LYS A 338 6.48 34.93 15.86
N GLY A 339 5.94 34.79 17.07
CA GLY A 339 6.70 34.48 18.27
C GLY A 339 7.44 33.15 18.19
N VAL A 340 6.75 32.08 17.77
CA VAL A 340 7.33 30.75 17.52
C VAL A 340 8.47 30.83 16.49
N SER A 341 8.20 31.46 15.34
CA SER A 341 9.19 31.62 14.26
C SER A 341 10.44 32.37 14.73
N ARG A 342 10.28 33.42 15.54
CA ARG A 342 11.40 34.15 16.14
C ARG A 342 12.17 33.28 17.12
N GLY A 343 11.48 32.55 18.00
CA GLY A 343 12.10 31.68 19.00
C GLY A 343 12.93 30.55 18.36
N VAL A 344 12.44 29.94 17.29
CA VAL A 344 13.18 28.90 16.53
C VAL A 344 14.47 29.48 15.94
N ARG A 345 14.42 30.70 15.37
CA ARG A 345 15.60 31.38 14.80
C ARG A 345 16.62 31.77 15.86
N GLU A 346 16.18 32.38 16.96
CA GLU A 346 17.06 32.85 18.04
C GLU A 346 17.78 31.69 18.75
N ARG A 347 17.11 30.54 18.88
CA ARG A 347 17.67 29.34 19.52
C ARG A 347 18.44 28.44 18.56
N ASN A 348 18.57 28.81 17.28
CA ASN A 348 19.20 27.99 16.23
C ASN A 348 18.65 26.55 16.15
N PHE A 349 17.36 26.36 16.42
CA PHE A 349 16.73 25.07 16.20
C PHE A 349 16.52 24.86 14.70
N VAL A 350 17.14 23.82 14.16
CA VAL A 350 16.82 23.33 12.81
C VAL A 350 15.52 22.54 12.92
N THR A 351 14.45 23.08 12.35
CA THR A 351 13.14 22.43 12.29
C THR A 351 12.78 22.18 10.84
N LEU A 352 12.26 20.98 10.55
CA LEU A 352 11.65 20.66 9.26
C LEU A 352 10.15 20.87 9.39
N PRO A 353 9.50 21.55 8.44
CA PRO A 353 8.05 21.69 8.47
C PRO A 353 7.39 20.31 8.32
N ALA A 354 6.32 20.08 9.07
CA ALA A 354 5.48 18.90 8.90
C ALA A 354 4.69 18.96 7.57
N GLN A 355 4.41 20.17 7.07
CA GLN A 355 3.72 20.37 5.81
C GLN A 355 4.51 19.79 4.63
N ASN A 356 3.89 18.88 3.89
CA ASN A 356 4.45 18.32 2.67
C ASN A 356 3.51 18.62 1.50
N PRO A 357 3.90 19.57 0.61
CA PRO A 357 3.04 19.99 -0.48
C PRO A 357 2.84 18.89 -1.51
N VAL A 358 1.65 18.88 -2.10
CA VAL A 358 1.33 18.09 -3.29
C VAL A 358 1.45 19.00 -4.52
N VAL A 359 2.18 18.55 -5.53
CA VAL A 359 2.36 19.30 -6.78
C VAL A 359 1.62 18.58 -7.90
N THR A 360 0.74 19.28 -8.58
CA THR A 360 0.09 18.81 -9.81
C THR A 360 0.55 19.64 -11.00
N LYS A 361 -0.02 19.40 -12.17
CA LYS A 361 0.35 20.11 -13.39
C LYS A 361 0.24 21.63 -13.23
N ASN A 362 -0.83 22.09 -12.58
CA ASN A 362 -1.15 23.51 -12.46
C ASN A 362 -1.19 24.02 -11.00
N HIS A 363 -1.29 23.14 -10.01
CA HIS A 363 -1.52 23.54 -8.62
C HIS A 363 -0.40 23.06 -7.71
N ILE A 364 -0.06 23.87 -6.72
CA ILE A 364 0.65 23.45 -5.50
C ILE A 364 -0.35 23.48 -4.36
N LEU A 365 -0.55 22.33 -3.72
CA LEU A 365 -1.52 22.13 -2.65
C LEU A 365 -0.77 21.99 -1.33
N ILE A 366 -1.21 22.72 -0.32
CA ILE A 366 -0.57 22.76 1.00
C ILE A 366 -1.62 22.54 2.09
N ALA A 367 -1.30 21.67 3.05
CA ALA A 367 -2.08 21.53 4.27
C ALA A 367 -1.85 22.76 5.17
N GLY A 368 -2.93 23.43 5.53
CA GLY A 368 -2.95 24.55 6.45
C GLY A 368 -3.32 24.15 7.87
N PHE A 369 -3.69 25.14 8.68
CA PHE A 369 -4.16 24.92 10.04
C PHE A 369 -5.66 24.60 10.01
N GLY A 370 -5.99 23.34 9.74
CA GLY A 370 -7.38 22.87 9.57
C GLY A 370 -7.96 23.03 8.17
N THR A 371 -7.22 23.69 7.27
CA THR A 371 -7.63 23.98 5.88
C THR A 371 -6.70 23.31 4.87
N VAL A 372 -7.11 23.33 3.60
CA VAL A 372 -6.25 23.03 2.45
C VAL A 372 -6.26 24.25 1.55
N ALA A 373 -5.09 24.65 1.05
CA ALA A 373 -4.97 25.76 0.11
C ALA A 373 -4.32 25.31 -1.20
N ALA A 374 -4.76 25.88 -2.31
CA ALA A 374 -4.16 25.69 -3.62
C ALA A 374 -3.57 27.00 -4.15
N PHE A 375 -2.38 26.87 -4.71
CA PHE A 375 -1.64 27.96 -5.34
C PHE A 375 -1.38 27.63 -6.80
N ASP A 376 -1.38 28.65 -7.65
CA ASP A 376 -0.93 28.49 -9.02
C ASP A 376 0.56 28.16 -9.03
N ARG A 377 0.92 27.13 -9.80
CA ARG A 377 2.30 26.63 -9.85
C ARG A 377 3.27 27.62 -10.48
N GLN A 378 2.82 28.48 -11.40
CA GLN A 378 3.69 29.38 -12.16
C GLN A 378 4.07 30.61 -11.34
N ASP A 379 3.10 31.26 -10.70
CA ASP A 379 3.31 32.54 -10.02
C ASP A 379 3.11 32.51 -8.50
N GLY A 380 2.62 31.40 -7.95
CA GLY A 380 2.34 31.26 -6.52
C GLY A 380 1.10 32.02 -6.05
N SER A 381 0.24 32.49 -6.95
CA SER A 381 -1.01 33.15 -6.54
C SER A 381 -1.96 32.17 -5.84
N LEU A 382 -2.65 32.63 -4.79
CA LEU A 382 -3.67 31.84 -4.11
C LEU A 382 -4.89 31.67 -5.03
N LEU A 383 -5.24 30.42 -5.33
CA LEU A 383 -6.40 30.08 -6.17
C LEU A 383 -7.66 29.87 -5.33
N TRP A 384 -7.53 29.08 -4.26
CA TRP A 384 -8.61 28.81 -3.32
C TRP A 384 -8.06 28.30 -1.99
N LYS A 385 -8.93 28.35 -0.98
CA LYS A 385 -8.74 27.76 0.34
C LYS A 385 -10.02 27.06 0.77
N SER A 386 -9.92 25.88 1.39
CA SER A 386 -11.09 25.15 1.88
C SER A 386 -11.72 25.90 3.05
N SER A 387 -13.06 25.89 3.11
CA SER A 387 -13.85 26.55 4.16
C SER A 387 -14.12 25.63 5.35
N THR A 388 -13.15 24.79 5.69
CA THR A 388 -13.29 23.78 6.74
C THR A 388 -12.43 24.18 7.93
N THR A 389 -13.01 24.24 9.13
CA THR A 389 -12.28 24.57 10.35
C THR A 389 -11.79 23.31 11.07
N ASP A 390 -10.65 23.43 11.76
CA ASP A 390 -10.19 22.45 12.74
C ASP A 390 -10.85 22.72 14.09
N ARG A 391 -11.45 21.68 14.67
CA ARG A 391 -12.25 21.84 15.91
C ARG A 391 -11.40 22.29 17.09
N SER A 392 -10.14 21.83 17.18
CA SER A 392 -9.25 22.16 18.28
C SER A 392 -8.81 23.62 18.17
N LEU A 393 -8.43 24.07 16.97
CA LEU A 393 -8.08 25.47 16.75
C LEU A 393 -9.26 26.41 17.01
N GLU A 394 -10.44 26.08 16.50
CA GLU A 394 -11.64 26.88 16.73
C GLU A 394 -11.97 27.00 18.23
N PHE A 395 -11.81 25.90 18.98
CA PHE A 395 -11.96 25.91 20.44
C PHE A 395 -10.90 26.80 21.12
N LEU A 396 -9.62 26.69 20.73
CA LEU A 396 -8.53 27.45 21.35
C LEU A 396 -8.61 28.95 21.09
N LEU A 397 -9.24 29.36 19.99
CA LEU A 397 -9.41 30.76 19.61
C LEU A 397 -10.70 31.39 20.13
N ASN A 398 -11.50 30.68 20.93
CA ASN A 398 -12.67 31.28 21.55
C ASN A 398 -12.25 32.33 22.63
N GLU A 399 -13.11 33.33 22.89
CA GLU A 399 -12.76 34.44 23.80
C GLU A 399 -12.43 33.96 25.23
N GLU A 400 -13.13 32.93 25.72
CA GLU A 400 -12.91 32.41 27.06
C GLU A 400 -11.51 31.79 27.20
N MET A 401 -11.10 30.96 26.24
CA MET A 401 -9.79 30.30 26.24
C MET A 401 -8.67 31.31 26.02
N LEU A 402 -8.84 32.27 25.10
CA LEU A 402 -7.88 33.36 24.93
C LEU A 402 -7.72 34.19 26.20
N GLY A 403 -8.81 34.46 26.92
CA GLY A 403 -8.78 35.12 28.22
C GLY A 403 -7.96 34.32 29.25
N ARG A 404 -8.12 32.99 29.29
CA ARG A 404 -7.32 32.11 30.15
C ARG A 404 -5.83 32.18 29.79
N PHE A 405 -5.48 32.14 28.51
CA PHE A 405 -4.08 32.25 28.06
C PHE A 405 -3.45 33.63 28.32
N ALA A 406 -4.24 34.70 28.30
CA ALA A 406 -3.76 36.04 28.64
C ALA A 406 -3.46 36.18 30.14
N VAL A 407 -4.24 35.51 31.00
CA VAL A 407 -4.04 35.49 32.46
C VAL A 407 -2.89 34.56 32.85
N ASP A 408 -2.85 33.34 32.28
CA ASP A 408 -1.72 32.42 32.39
C ASP A 408 -0.66 32.78 31.35
N ALA A 409 0.13 33.83 31.60
CA ALA A 409 1.19 34.37 30.72
C ALA A 409 2.40 33.43 30.50
N ARG A 410 2.17 32.11 30.56
CA ARG A 410 3.19 31.10 30.29
C ARG A 410 3.39 30.93 28.77
N PRO A 411 4.63 30.73 28.32
CA PRO A 411 4.94 30.58 26.90
C PRO A 411 4.46 29.24 26.31
N ASP A 412 4.09 28.26 27.13
CA ASP A 412 3.79 26.86 26.78
C ASP A 412 2.31 26.48 27.02
N ASN A 413 1.37 27.33 26.61
CA ASN A 413 -0.05 27.01 26.66
C ASN A 413 -0.52 26.14 25.48
N GLU A 414 -1.77 25.66 25.52
CA GLU A 414 -2.34 24.76 24.52
C GLU A 414 -2.34 25.34 23.11
N LEU A 415 -2.51 26.66 22.95
CA LEU A 415 -2.43 27.32 21.65
C LEU A 415 -1.00 27.27 21.09
N HIS A 416 0.01 27.41 21.96
CA HIS A 416 1.42 27.19 21.61
C HIS A 416 1.69 25.74 21.23
N HIS A 417 1.20 24.77 22.01
CA HIS A 417 1.32 23.35 21.70
C HIS A 417 0.68 22.99 20.35
N TYR A 418 -0.52 23.51 20.08
CA TYR A 418 -1.19 23.36 18.79
C TYR A 418 -0.32 23.85 17.62
N ALA A 419 0.25 25.06 17.76
CA ALA A 419 1.12 25.64 16.75
C ALA A 419 2.38 24.82 16.49
N ILE A 420 3.08 24.39 17.55
CA ILE A 420 4.29 23.56 17.41
C ILE A 420 3.96 22.21 16.76
N GLN A 421 2.89 21.55 17.20
CA GLN A 421 2.46 20.28 16.66
C GLN A 421 2.19 20.38 15.15
N HIS A 422 1.34 21.32 14.71
CA HIS A 422 0.94 21.43 13.31
C HIS A 422 2.05 22.00 12.40
N LEU A 423 2.99 22.75 12.95
CA LEU A 423 4.14 23.25 12.18
C LEU A 423 5.22 22.19 11.97
N PHE A 424 5.49 21.35 12.97
CA PHE A 424 6.75 20.58 13.00
C PHE A 424 6.60 19.10 13.34
N CYS A 425 5.47 18.65 13.87
CA CYS A 425 5.32 17.29 14.40
C CYS A 425 4.22 16.46 13.70
N ASP A 426 3.11 17.08 13.30
CA ASP A 426 1.94 16.37 12.78
C ASP A 426 2.06 16.12 11.27
N LEU A 427 2.66 14.97 10.92
CA LEU A 427 2.68 14.49 9.54
C LEU A 427 1.32 13.91 9.10
N THR A 428 0.44 13.53 10.04
CA THR A 428 -0.87 12.95 9.72
C THR A 428 -1.76 13.98 9.03
N SER A 429 -1.90 15.17 9.64
CA SER A 429 -2.65 16.28 9.04
C SER A 429 -1.80 17.18 8.13
N GLY A 430 -0.47 17.20 8.32
CA GLY A 430 0.46 18.02 7.53
C GLY A 430 0.77 17.46 6.13
N THR A 431 0.41 16.21 5.84
CA THR A 431 0.61 15.59 4.52
C THR A 431 -0.69 15.54 3.73
N LEU A 432 -0.57 15.60 2.40
CA LEU A 432 -1.69 15.50 1.47
C LEU A 432 -1.42 14.42 0.43
N SER A 433 -2.47 13.99 -0.27
CA SER A 433 -2.35 13.22 -1.50
C SER A 433 -3.38 13.64 -2.54
N SER A 434 -3.19 13.22 -3.79
CA SER A 434 -4.09 13.55 -4.89
C SER A 434 -4.11 12.44 -5.95
N ASP A 435 -5.26 12.26 -6.59
CA ASP A 435 -5.42 11.42 -7.79
C ASP A 435 -5.33 12.26 -9.09
N GLY A 436 -5.11 13.58 -8.97
CA GLY A 436 -5.09 14.55 -10.06
C GLY A 436 -6.43 15.26 -10.33
N GLN A 437 -7.53 14.82 -9.73
CA GLN A 437 -8.84 15.48 -9.78
C GLN A 437 -9.28 15.98 -8.39
N SER A 438 -8.92 15.25 -7.35
CA SER A 438 -9.25 15.55 -5.96
C SER A 438 -7.97 15.61 -5.12
N VAL A 439 -8.03 16.32 -4.00
CA VAL A 439 -7.00 16.31 -2.95
C VAL A 439 -7.58 15.71 -1.68
N PHE A 440 -6.82 14.85 -1.03
CA PHE A 440 -7.21 14.11 0.17
C PHE A 440 -6.38 14.60 1.36
N ALA A 441 -7.07 14.86 2.47
CA ALA A 441 -6.46 15.39 3.69
C ALA A 441 -7.07 14.72 4.93
N VAL A 442 -6.23 14.39 5.90
CA VAL A 442 -6.68 13.98 7.24
C VAL A 442 -6.82 15.20 8.13
N ARG A 443 -7.89 15.29 8.90
CA ARG A 443 -8.26 16.46 9.72
C ARG A 443 -8.77 16.03 11.10
N ASN A 444 -8.83 16.97 12.02
CA ASN A 444 -9.31 16.78 13.40
C ASN A 444 -8.50 15.71 14.18
N THR A 445 -7.17 15.81 14.14
CA THR A 445 -6.25 14.92 14.87
C THR A 445 -6.14 15.26 16.36
N GLY A 446 -6.65 16.41 16.80
CA GLY A 446 -6.58 16.85 18.21
C GLY A 446 -5.17 17.26 18.63
N LEU A 447 -4.94 17.38 19.95
CA LEU A 447 -3.62 17.61 20.52
C LEU A 447 -3.00 16.30 21.02
N ALA A 448 -1.77 16.01 20.59
CA ALA A 448 -1.02 14.84 21.04
C ALA A 448 -0.70 14.88 22.55
N SER A 449 -0.67 16.07 23.14
CA SER A 449 -0.47 16.24 24.58
C SER A 449 -1.14 17.51 25.07
N LEU A 450 -1.68 17.45 26.29
CA LEU A 450 -2.23 18.59 27.02
C LEU A 450 -1.29 18.96 28.17
N ASN A 451 -1.31 20.22 28.57
CA ASN A 451 -0.62 20.60 29.80
C ASN A 451 -1.25 19.88 31.01
N ALA A 452 -0.46 19.62 32.05
CA ALA A 452 -0.89 18.83 33.21
C ALA A 452 -2.09 19.42 33.99
N ARG A 453 -2.33 20.74 33.91
CA ARG A 453 -3.46 21.39 34.57
C ARG A 453 -4.72 21.28 33.72
N THR A 454 -4.59 21.46 32.41
CA THR A 454 -5.66 21.30 31.43
C THR A 454 -6.11 19.84 31.40
N SER A 455 -5.21 18.88 31.47
CA SER A 455 -5.57 17.45 31.56
C SER A 455 -6.41 17.14 32.80
N LEU A 456 -6.17 17.79 33.95
CA LEU A 456 -6.97 17.65 35.17
C LEU A 456 -8.36 18.31 35.07
N GLN A 457 -8.54 19.27 34.15
CA GLN A 457 -9.78 20.04 33.99
C GLN A 457 -10.64 19.53 32.83
N VAL A 458 -10.02 18.90 31.84
CA VAL A 458 -10.70 18.31 30.71
C VAL A 458 -11.18 16.91 31.11
N SER A 459 -12.40 16.85 31.62
CA SER A 459 -13.09 15.61 31.98
C SER A 459 -14.34 15.50 31.11
N THR A 460 -14.21 14.92 29.91
CA THR A 460 -15.34 14.44 29.08
C THR A 460 -14.80 13.64 27.89
N GLU A 461 -15.46 12.50 27.60
CA GLU A 461 -15.44 11.90 26.27
C GLU A 461 -15.89 12.97 25.25
N ASN A 462 -15.17 13.11 24.13
CA ASN A 462 -15.41 14.09 23.05
C ASN A 462 -14.98 15.56 23.26
N HIS A 463 -14.09 15.90 24.20
CA HIS A 463 -13.58 17.28 24.33
C HIS A 463 -12.75 17.78 23.13
N ALA A 464 -12.99 19.01 22.66
CA ALA A 464 -12.42 19.60 21.43
C ALA A 464 -10.90 19.47 21.25
N LEU A 465 -10.16 19.45 22.36
CA LEU A 465 -8.69 19.37 22.39
C LEU A 465 -8.14 17.94 22.42
N ILE A 466 -8.94 16.97 22.85
CA ILE A 466 -8.50 15.58 23.01
C ILE A 466 -8.70 14.87 21.66
N PRO A 467 -7.70 14.11 21.18
CA PRO A 467 -7.87 13.19 20.06
C PRO A 467 -9.04 12.26 20.34
N THR A 468 -10.01 12.22 19.45
CA THR A 468 -11.12 11.27 19.53
C THR A 468 -10.67 9.90 19.02
N GLU A 469 -11.44 8.85 19.31
CA GLU A 469 -11.23 7.49 18.76
C GLU A 469 -11.20 7.44 17.22
N SER A 470 -11.65 8.52 16.57
CA SER A 470 -11.63 8.67 15.12
C SER A 470 -11.24 10.08 14.71
N ASN A 471 -10.76 10.24 13.48
CA ASN A 471 -10.48 11.53 12.85
C ASN A 471 -11.10 11.54 11.45
N LEU A 472 -10.97 12.65 10.70
CA LEU A 472 -11.68 12.80 9.42
C LEU A 472 -10.74 12.63 8.23
N LEU A 473 -11.17 11.87 7.23
CA LEU A 473 -10.59 11.90 5.89
C LEU A 473 -11.55 12.65 4.96
N SER A 474 -11.07 13.74 4.37
CA SER A 474 -11.84 14.59 3.48
C SER A 474 -11.26 14.60 2.08
N ALA A 475 -12.13 14.62 1.06
CA ALA A 475 -11.75 14.86 -0.33
C ALA A 475 -12.27 16.21 -0.82
N PHE A 476 -11.41 16.98 -1.47
CA PHE A 476 -11.75 18.27 -2.06
C PHE A 476 -11.51 18.28 -3.55
N ASP A 477 -12.38 18.94 -4.31
CA ASP A 477 -12.17 19.18 -5.74
C ASP A 477 -10.93 20.08 -5.93
N ILE A 478 -9.99 19.64 -6.76
CA ILE A 478 -8.70 20.31 -6.90
C ILE A 478 -8.81 21.72 -7.52
N LYS A 479 -9.87 21.99 -8.29
CA LYS A 479 -10.04 23.26 -9.00
C LYS A 479 -10.71 24.32 -8.15
N THR A 480 -11.60 23.90 -7.24
CA THR A 480 -12.49 24.80 -6.50
C THR A 480 -12.29 24.77 -5.01
N GLY A 481 -11.65 23.74 -4.46
CA GLY A 481 -11.50 23.56 -3.01
C GLY A 481 -12.78 23.12 -2.30
N LYS A 482 -13.84 22.79 -3.04
CA LYS A 482 -15.11 22.34 -2.46
C LYS A 482 -14.99 20.92 -1.93
N LEU A 483 -15.54 20.68 -0.74
CA LEU A 483 -15.66 19.34 -0.17
C LEU A 483 -16.54 18.46 -1.06
N ILE A 484 -16.03 17.29 -1.44
CA ILE A 484 -16.74 16.27 -2.24
C ILE A 484 -17.38 15.25 -1.29
N TRP A 485 -16.58 14.68 -0.40
CA TRP A 485 -16.99 13.69 0.59
C TRP A 485 -16.09 13.74 1.82
N GLU A 486 -16.57 13.17 2.91
CA GLU A 486 -15.86 13.06 4.19
C GLU A 486 -16.29 11.79 4.94
N ILE A 487 -15.33 11.11 5.56
CA ILE A 487 -15.51 9.85 6.30
C ILE A 487 -14.73 9.85 7.63
N GLY A 488 -15.01 8.88 8.52
CA GLY A 488 -14.36 8.70 9.84
C GLY A 488 -14.98 9.49 10.99
N ARG A 489 -16.22 9.95 10.86
CA ARG A 489 -16.93 10.58 12.00
C ARG A 489 -17.18 9.54 13.10
N SER A 490 -17.28 10.01 14.35
CA SER A 490 -17.72 9.22 15.49
C SER A 490 -19.11 8.60 15.25
N SER A 491 -19.34 7.42 15.85
CA SER A 491 -20.48 6.52 15.67
C SER A 491 -21.85 7.09 16.05
N ASP A 492 -21.91 8.27 16.68
CA ASP A 492 -23.17 8.92 17.07
C ASP A 492 -24.04 9.40 15.88
N ASN A 493 -23.53 9.37 14.65
CA ASN A 493 -24.31 9.71 13.46
C ASN A 493 -24.71 8.44 12.67
N MET A 494 -26.03 8.20 12.63
CA MET A 494 -26.80 7.03 12.11
C MET A 494 -26.63 6.64 10.62
N ASN A 495 -25.46 6.84 10.02
CA ASN A 495 -25.10 6.21 8.74
C ASN A 495 -23.82 5.40 8.98
N ASP A 496 -23.97 4.13 9.35
CA ASP A 496 -22.86 3.18 9.53
C ASP A 496 -22.12 2.97 8.21
N ASN A 497 -21.15 3.84 7.92
CA ASN A 497 -20.09 3.54 6.98
C ASN A 497 -19.16 2.52 7.65
N LEU A 498 -18.59 1.61 6.87
CA LEU A 498 -17.62 0.61 7.35
C LEU A 498 -16.41 1.23 8.07
N LEU A 499 -16.16 2.53 7.86
CA LEU A 499 -15.05 3.28 8.45
C LEU A 499 -15.48 4.25 9.56
N THR A 500 -16.72 4.16 10.03
CA THR A 500 -17.15 4.89 11.23
C THR A 500 -16.33 4.44 12.44
N GLY A 501 -15.79 5.39 13.22
CA GLY A 501 -14.91 5.08 14.35
C GLY A 501 -13.47 4.73 14.00
N HIS A 502 -13.08 4.74 12.72
CA HIS A 502 -11.67 4.53 12.33
C HIS A 502 -10.85 5.81 12.50
N TYR A 503 -9.63 5.66 13.03
CA TYR A 503 -8.60 6.68 13.05
C TYR A 503 -7.66 6.52 11.85
N PHE A 504 -7.62 7.52 10.96
CA PHE A 504 -6.78 7.55 9.77
C PHE A 504 -5.33 7.95 10.12
N LEU A 505 -4.36 7.19 9.65
CA LEU A 505 -2.93 7.39 9.95
C LEU A 505 -2.20 8.27 8.93
N GLY A 506 -2.95 8.89 8.03
CA GLY A 506 -2.45 9.78 6.98
C GLY A 506 -3.35 9.75 5.74
N PRO A 507 -3.13 10.65 4.78
CA PRO A 507 -3.87 10.67 3.53
C PRO A 507 -3.58 9.39 2.72
N PRO A 508 -4.52 8.95 1.87
CA PRO A 508 -4.35 7.74 1.06
C PRO A 508 -3.21 7.88 0.07
N VAL A 509 -2.51 6.78 -0.20
CA VAL A 509 -1.64 6.66 -1.36
C VAL A 509 -2.50 6.41 -2.59
N THR A 510 -2.31 7.23 -3.62
CA THR A 510 -3.01 7.08 -4.89
C THR A 510 -2.22 6.17 -5.83
N VAL A 511 -2.82 5.05 -6.23
CA VAL A 511 -2.23 4.09 -7.17
C VAL A 511 -3.25 3.80 -8.25
N GLU A 512 -2.99 4.28 -9.47
CA GLU A 512 -3.81 3.97 -10.66
C GLU A 512 -5.31 4.26 -10.47
N GLY A 513 -5.62 5.37 -9.78
CA GLY A 513 -7.01 5.80 -9.51
C GLY A 513 -7.68 5.10 -8.33
N ARG A 514 -6.94 4.26 -7.60
CA ARG A 514 -7.36 3.65 -6.32
C ARG A 514 -6.69 4.35 -5.15
N LEU A 515 -7.37 4.37 -4.02
CA LEU A 515 -6.90 4.98 -2.79
C LEU A 515 -6.61 3.90 -1.77
N PHE A 516 -5.38 3.83 -1.28
CA PHE A 516 -4.99 2.90 -0.21
C PHE A 516 -4.52 3.65 1.01
N LEU A 517 -5.00 3.30 2.19
CA LEU A 517 -4.57 3.94 3.44
C LEU A 517 -4.60 2.98 4.61
N GLN A 518 -3.95 3.38 5.70
CA GLN A 518 -3.96 2.64 6.96
C GLN A 518 -4.87 3.34 7.98
N THR A 519 -5.58 2.53 8.76
CA THR A 519 -6.46 2.99 9.83
C THR A 519 -6.29 2.16 11.08
N GLU A 520 -6.59 2.73 12.23
CA GLU A 520 -6.77 2.00 13.49
C GLU A 520 -8.24 2.04 13.91
N ASN A 521 -8.76 0.92 14.43
CA ASN A 521 -10.07 0.87 15.09
C ASN A 521 -10.04 -0.26 16.13
N GLY A 522 -10.40 0.04 17.39
CA GLY A 522 -10.51 -0.95 18.45
C GLY A 522 -9.27 -1.81 18.67
N SER A 523 -8.09 -1.19 18.77
CA SER A 523 -6.79 -1.89 18.95
C SER A 523 -6.43 -2.84 17.79
N GLU A 524 -6.92 -2.53 16.58
CA GLU A 524 -6.56 -3.22 15.35
C GLU A 524 -6.21 -2.22 14.25
N MET A 525 -5.13 -2.51 13.53
CA MET A 525 -4.64 -1.75 12.39
C MET A 525 -5.10 -2.42 11.11
N PHE A 526 -5.60 -1.64 10.16
CA PHE A 526 -6.15 -2.10 8.90
C PHE A 526 -5.51 -1.40 7.71
N LEU A 527 -5.37 -2.11 6.60
CA LEU A 527 -5.22 -1.56 5.26
C LEU A 527 -6.60 -1.47 4.61
N VAL A 528 -6.89 -0.33 3.99
CA VAL A 528 -8.20 -0.07 3.39
C VAL A 528 -8.02 0.43 1.96
N GLU A 529 -8.81 -0.12 1.03
CA GLU A 529 -9.01 0.46 -0.30
C GLU A 529 -10.30 1.29 -0.32
N LEU A 530 -10.22 2.55 -0.77
CA LEU A 530 -11.39 3.41 -0.97
C LEU A 530 -11.68 3.65 -2.45
N ASN A 531 -12.96 3.86 -2.73
CA ASN A 531 -13.39 4.51 -3.96
C ASN A 531 -13.03 6.01 -3.91
N ALA A 532 -12.26 6.50 -4.88
CA ALA A 532 -11.81 7.88 -4.91
C ALA A 532 -12.94 8.93 -5.03
N ALA A 533 -14.03 8.58 -5.69
CA ALA A 533 -15.13 9.50 -5.95
C ALA A 533 -16.15 9.59 -4.79
N THR A 534 -16.26 8.55 -3.97
CA THR A 534 -17.30 8.47 -2.91
C THR A 534 -16.73 8.37 -1.50
N GLY A 535 -15.47 7.93 -1.33
CA GLY A 535 -14.89 7.62 -0.02
C GLY A 535 -15.40 6.31 0.58
N GLU A 536 -16.22 5.54 -0.15
CA GLU A 536 -16.70 4.23 0.32
C GLU A 536 -15.56 3.21 0.36
N ALA A 537 -15.49 2.43 1.44
CA ALA A 537 -14.57 1.32 1.55
C ALA A 537 -14.94 0.20 0.56
N ILE A 538 -13.99 -0.17 -0.29
CA ILE A 538 -14.12 -1.30 -1.22
C ILE A 538 -13.76 -2.60 -0.51
N TRP A 539 -12.70 -2.59 0.29
CA TRP A 539 -12.34 -3.68 1.20
C TRP A 539 -11.47 -3.17 2.35
N ILE A 540 -11.40 -3.99 3.41
CA ILE A 540 -10.65 -3.75 4.63
C ILE A 540 -9.86 -5.04 4.96
N GLN A 541 -8.59 -4.89 5.30
CA GLN A 541 -7.65 -5.97 5.62
C GLN A 541 -6.99 -5.70 6.96
N PRO A 542 -7.21 -6.53 7.99
CA PRO A 542 -6.44 -6.46 9.23
C PRO A 542 -4.94 -6.66 8.94
N LEU A 543 -4.09 -5.87 9.59
CA LEU A 543 -2.63 -5.92 9.46
C LEU A 543 -1.97 -6.29 10.78
N ALA A 544 -2.32 -5.59 11.85
CA ALA A 544 -1.61 -5.69 13.11
C ALA A 544 -2.46 -5.28 14.33
N HIS A 545 -2.01 -5.63 15.52
CA HIS A 545 -2.41 -5.05 16.79
C HIS A 545 -1.34 -4.03 17.23
N PRO A 546 -1.71 -2.78 17.55
CA PRO A 546 -0.75 -1.79 18.02
C PRO A 546 -0.28 -2.09 19.45
N GLU A 547 0.93 -1.65 19.76
CA GLU A 547 1.53 -1.70 21.11
C GLU A 547 0.76 -0.85 22.13
N VAL A 548 0.31 0.31 21.65
CA VAL A 548 -0.40 1.33 22.40
C VAL A 548 -1.49 1.84 21.46
N ASP A 549 -2.73 1.83 21.93
CA ASP A 549 -3.85 2.39 21.16
C ASP A 549 -3.67 3.91 21.01
N ILE A 550 -4.16 4.47 19.91
CA ILE A 550 -4.10 5.92 19.67
C ILE A 550 -4.85 6.72 20.73
N THR A 551 -5.80 6.10 21.43
CA THR A 551 -6.58 6.71 22.50
C THR A 551 -6.10 6.39 23.92
N ALA A 552 -5.05 5.58 24.08
CA ALA A 552 -4.55 5.14 25.39
C ALA A 552 -3.64 6.16 26.09
#